data_AF-A0A842N0I5-F1
#
_entry.id   AF-A0A842N0I5-F1
#
_cell.length_a   1.000
_cell.length_b   1.000
_cell.length_c   1.000
_cell.angle_alpha   90.00
_cell.angle_beta   90.00
_cell.angle_gamma   90.00
#
_symmetry.space_group_name_H-M   'P 1'
#
loop_
_entity.id
_entity.type
_entity.pdbx_description
1 polymer ?
#
loop_
_entity_poly.entity_id
_entity_poly.type
_entity_poly.pdbx_seq_one_letter_code
_entity_poly.pdbx_strand_id
1 'polypeptide(L)'
;MYSSYETALSRRYLGELFDDESGGVVLLGGWAVNLLVDEGFREATGRGYIGSRDIDVGFHFEEITVREDLEGSDFSRMFKRLTSMGFQMQSFRLYKDFDREGRRELQHVEAVSMLPFEVSKLYVDLVVDKIPPFFPEVFGFVPIDEPLLENAFMNGRIIGVRWEGVDLKVVEPSLLLAMKLSSVETRTRDHKKLKDIADIYALAWYSGESLDDLKEDLGLWLPPATIGRVVGSFSQDDVSAVSGVIGVDASTIRVVLSELRA
;
A
#
# COMPACT_ATOMS: atom_id res chain seq x y z
N MET A 1 -16.91 2.81 -1.16
CA MET A 1 -15.57 2.48 -0.63
C MET A 1 -15.65 1.14 0.09
N TYR A 2 -14.52 0.53 0.45
CA TYR A 2 -14.44 -0.80 1.10
C TYR A 2 -15.37 -0.92 2.30
N SER A 3 -15.82 -2.15 2.57
CA SER A 3 -16.61 -2.42 3.75
C SER A 3 -15.77 -2.24 5.02
N SER A 4 -16.42 -1.89 6.14
CA SER A 4 -15.74 -1.75 7.43
C SER A 4 -15.14 -3.07 7.93
N TYR A 5 -15.71 -4.22 7.52
CA TYR A 5 -15.19 -5.52 7.91
C TYR A 5 -13.91 -5.89 7.13
N GLU A 6 -13.81 -5.56 5.83
CA GLU A 6 -12.59 -5.82 5.04
C GLU A 6 -11.40 -5.03 5.58
N THR A 7 -11.62 -3.77 5.93
CA THR A 7 -10.56 -2.94 6.50
C THR A 7 -10.22 -3.36 7.94
N ALA A 8 -11.20 -3.71 8.76
CA ALA A 8 -10.94 -4.24 10.10
C ALA A 8 -10.18 -5.57 10.07
N LEU A 9 -10.53 -6.46 9.14
CA LEU A 9 -9.83 -7.73 8.92
C LEU A 9 -8.38 -7.49 8.52
N SER A 10 -8.14 -6.62 7.53
CA SER A 10 -6.79 -6.27 7.09
C SER A 10 -5.96 -5.63 8.20
N ARG A 11 -6.57 -4.72 8.98
CA ARG A 11 -5.96 -4.10 10.16
C ARG A 11 -5.50 -5.14 11.19
N ARG A 12 -6.34 -6.12 11.52
CA ARG A 12 -5.99 -7.20 12.47
C ARG A 12 -4.72 -7.93 12.04
N TYR A 13 -4.58 -8.20 10.74
CA TYR A 13 -3.42 -8.93 10.22
C TYR A 13 -2.13 -8.11 10.14
N LEU A 14 -2.18 -6.78 10.20
CA LEU A 14 -0.93 -5.98 10.24
C LEU A 14 -0.04 -6.40 11.42
N GLY A 15 -0.61 -6.54 12.62
CA GLY A 15 0.14 -6.96 13.80
C GLY A 15 0.58 -8.43 13.77
N GLU A 16 -0.15 -9.28 13.03
CA GLU A 16 0.22 -10.68 12.86
C GLU A 16 1.35 -10.88 11.83
N LEU A 17 1.51 -9.96 10.88
CA LEU A 17 2.51 -10.06 9.82
C LEU A 17 3.84 -9.40 10.18
N PHE A 18 3.77 -8.26 10.87
CA PHE A 18 4.94 -7.50 11.26
C PHE A 18 5.18 -7.72 12.76
N ASP A 19 6.13 -8.59 13.09
CA ASP A 19 6.66 -8.77 14.43
C ASP A 19 8.19 -8.62 14.40
N ASP A 20 8.86 -8.86 15.54
CA ASP A 20 10.32 -8.76 15.65
C ASP A 20 11.08 -9.65 14.63
N GLU A 21 10.44 -10.69 14.08
CA GLU A 21 11.03 -11.60 13.08
C GLU A 21 10.82 -11.15 11.63
N SER A 22 10.00 -10.12 11.41
CA SER A 22 9.64 -9.63 10.06
C SER A 22 10.83 -9.06 9.26
N GLY A 23 11.96 -8.76 9.92
CA GLY A 23 13.24 -8.48 9.26
C GLY A 23 13.35 -7.07 8.64
N GLY A 24 13.99 -7.00 7.46
CA GLY A 24 14.23 -5.78 6.69
C GLY A 24 13.07 -5.35 5.80
N VAL A 25 11.83 -5.76 6.10
CA VAL A 25 10.66 -5.42 5.28
C VAL A 25 10.08 -4.06 5.62
N VAL A 26 9.32 -3.47 4.68
CA VAL A 26 8.59 -2.22 4.89
C VAL A 26 7.12 -2.39 4.53
N LEU A 27 6.24 -1.72 5.26
CA LEU A 27 4.83 -1.62 4.93
C LEU A 27 4.64 -0.53 3.87
N LEU A 28 3.83 -0.84 2.86
CA LEU A 28 3.51 0.02 1.72
C LEU A 28 2.01 0.28 1.61
N GLY A 29 1.64 0.93 0.51
CA GLY A 29 0.25 0.99 0.05
C GLY A 29 -0.69 1.71 1.01
N GLY A 30 -1.96 1.29 1.01
CA GLY A 30 -3.01 2.05 1.70
C GLY A 30 -2.86 2.08 3.23
N TRP A 31 -2.22 1.07 3.83
CA TRP A 31 -1.95 1.06 5.27
C TRP A 31 -0.77 1.95 5.65
N ALA A 32 0.30 1.99 4.85
CA ALA A 32 1.37 2.96 5.07
C ALA A 32 0.83 4.40 5.00
N VAL A 33 -0.02 4.71 4.00
CA VAL A 33 -0.69 6.02 3.94
C VAL A 33 -1.50 6.29 5.20
N ASN A 34 -2.35 5.34 5.61
CA ASN A 34 -3.19 5.51 6.80
C ASN A 34 -2.35 5.82 8.05
N LEU A 35 -1.28 5.07 8.29
CA LEU A 35 -0.41 5.28 9.46
C LEU A 35 0.29 6.65 9.46
N LEU A 36 0.59 7.19 8.28
CA LEU A 36 1.26 8.49 8.15
C LEU A 36 0.31 9.68 8.26
N VAL A 37 -0.99 9.50 7.96
CA VAL A 37 -1.92 10.63 7.81
C VAL A 37 -3.11 10.63 8.77
N ASP A 38 -3.42 9.48 9.40
CA ASP A 38 -4.65 9.34 10.19
C ASP A 38 -4.71 10.31 11.38
N GLU A 39 -3.59 10.57 12.05
CA GLU A 39 -3.55 11.51 13.17
C GLU A 39 -3.94 12.92 12.73
N GLY A 40 -3.20 13.52 11.77
CA GLY A 40 -3.49 14.85 11.26
C GLY A 40 -4.87 14.94 10.59
N PHE A 41 -5.29 13.90 9.88
CA PHE A 41 -6.61 13.83 9.27
C PHE A 41 -7.73 13.83 10.31
N ARG A 42 -7.57 13.07 11.41
CA ARG A 42 -8.54 12.98 12.50
C ARG A 42 -8.62 14.26 13.29
N GLU A 43 -7.50 14.94 13.53
CA GLU A 43 -7.48 16.25 14.18
C GLU A 43 -8.25 17.30 13.37
N ALA A 44 -8.10 17.31 12.04
CA ALA A 44 -8.74 18.29 11.18
C ALA A 44 -10.23 17.99 10.92
N THR A 45 -10.61 16.72 10.80
CA THR A 45 -11.95 16.32 10.31
C THR A 45 -12.84 15.71 11.38
N GLY A 46 -12.27 15.32 12.53
CA GLY A 46 -12.97 14.56 13.58
C GLY A 46 -13.26 13.10 13.22
N ARG A 47 -12.68 12.58 12.12
CA ARG A 47 -12.91 11.21 11.62
C ARG A 47 -11.58 10.55 11.29
N GLY A 48 -11.48 9.23 11.46
CA GLY A 48 -10.31 8.48 10.99
C GLY A 48 -10.22 8.50 9.46
N TYR A 49 -9.00 8.52 8.95
CA TYR A 49 -8.73 8.33 7.54
C TYR A 49 -9.08 6.91 7.10
N ILE A 50 -9.41 6.78 5.82
CA ILE A 50 -9.85 5.51 5.24
C ILE A 50 -8.73 4.47 5.25
N GLY A 51 -9.02 3.28 5.77
CA GLY A 51 -8.08 2.14 5.78
C GLY A 51 -7.93 1.45 4.42
N SER A 52 -7.18 0.35 4.41
CA SER A 52 -7.02 -0.53 3.25
C SER A 52 -7.61 -1.91 3.51
N ARG A 53 -8.03 -2.60 2.44
CA ARG A 53 -8.44 -4.02 2.49
C ARG A 53 -7.28 -4.98 2.19
N ASP A 54 -6.26 -4.47 1.50
CA ASP A 54 -5.10 -5.21 1.04
C ASP A 54 -3.89 -4.73 1.87
N ILE A 55 -2.96 -5.64 2.18
CA ILE A 55 -1.69 -5.33 2.87
C ILE A 55 -0.57 -5.42 1.83
N ASP A 56 0.18 -4.35 1.66
CA ASP A 56 1.30 -4.29 0.72
C ASP A 56 2.62 -4.34 1.49
N VAL A 57 3.47 -5.32 1.21
CA VAL A 57 4.75 -5.53 1.90
C VAL A 57 5.89 -5.39 0.90
N GLY A 58 6.80 -4.45 1.18
CA GLY A 58 7.97 -4.15 0.35
C GLY A 58 9.22 -4.90 0.79
N PHE A 59 9.96 -5.40 -0.19
CA PHE A 59 11.21 -6.13 -0.02
C PHE A 59 12.33 -5.49 -0.83
N HIS A 60 13.52 -5.47 -0.24
CA HIS A 60 14.77 -5.20 -0.94
C HIS A 60 15.44 -6.49 -1.33
N PHE A 61 15.98 -6.54 -2.54
CA PHE A 61 17.01 -7.51 -2.88
C PHE A 61 18.34 -6.82 -3.11
N GLU A 62 19.41 -7.34 -2.52
CA GLU A 62 20.76 -7.03 -2.99
C GLU A 62 21.01 -7.73 -4.34
N GLU A 63 22.22 -7.65 -4.88
CA GLU A 63 22.57 -8.38 -6.10
C GLU A 63 22.54 -9.89 -5.85
N ILE A 64 21.41 -10.54 -6.19
CA ILE A 64 21.26 -11.99 -6.12
C ILE A 64 21.84 -12.62 -7.37
N THR A 65 22.85 -13.48 -7.18
CA THR A 65 23.53 -14.18 -8.28
C THR A 65 23.31 -15.69 -8.26
N VAL A 66 22.86 -16.26 -7.14
CA VAL A 66 22.57 -17.69 -6.99
C VAL A 66 21.19 -17.93 -6.37
N ARG A 67 20.63 -19.12 -6.57
CA ARG A 67 19.29 -19.50 -6.11
C ARG A 67 19.19 -19.49 -4.58
N GLU A 68 20.24 -19.93 -3.91
CA GLU A 68 20.29 -20.13 -2.46
C GLU A 68 20.10 -18.81 -1.69
N ASP A 69 20.63 -17.71 -2.23
CA ASP A 69 20.44 -16.36 -1.66
C ASP A 69 18.97 -15.96 -1.67
N LEU A 70 18.26 -16.28 -2.77
CA LEU A 70 16.84 -16.00 -2.90
C LEU A 70 16.02 -16.84 -1.92
N GLU A 71 16.36 -18.11 -1.73
CA GLU A 71 15.69 -19.01 -0.77
C GLU A 71 15.91 -18.60 0.69
N GLY A 72 17.01 -17.91 1.00
CA GLY A 72 17.35 -17.37 2.32
C GLY A 72 16.83 -15.95 2.60
N SER A 73 16.29 -15.26 1.60
CA SER A 73 15.87 -13.86 1.68
C SER A 73 14.70 -13.58 2.64
N ASP A 74 14.52 -12.31 3.02
CA ASP A 74 13.37 -11.82 3.79
C ASP A 74 12.05 -12.09 3.08
N PHE A 75 12.06 -11.98 1.75
CA PHE A 75 10.93 -12.37 0.91
C PHE A 75 10.55 -13.83 1.12
N SER A 76 11.52 -14.74 1.03
CA SER A 76 11.30 -16.18 1.23
C SER A 76 10.77 -16.49 2.63
N ARG A 77 11.31 -15.82 3.66
CA ARG A 77 10.83 -15.95 5.04
C ARG A 77 9.37 -15.52 5.18
N MET A 78 9.01 -14.34 4.69
CA MET A 78 7.63 -13.85 4.73
C MET A 78 6.68 -14.75 3.91
N PHE A 79 7.10 -15.19 2.72
CA PHE A 79 6.31 -16.08 1.88
C PHE A 79 6.03 -17.43 2.57
N LYS A 80 7.06 -18.04 3.20
CA LYS A 80 6.90 -19.27 3.98
C LYS A 80 6.00 -19.07 5.20
N ARG A 81 6.10 -17.92 5.88
CA ARG A 81 5.24 -17.55 7.00
C ARG A 81 3.78 -17.42 6.57
N LEU A 82 3.51 -16.65 5.51
CA LEU A 82 2.15 -16.48 5.00
C LEU A 82 1.53 -17.83 4.58
N THR A 83 2.29 -18.66 3.88
CA THR A 83 1.80 -20.00 3.47
C THR A 83 1.57 -20.92 4.67
N SER A 84 2.40 -20.88 5.73
CA SER A 84 2.16 -21.63 6.97
C SER A 84 0.95 -21.10 7.76
N MET A 85 0.65 -19.81 7.65
CA MET A 85 -0.59 -19.19 8.16
C MET A 85 -1.82 -19.53 7.31
N GLY A 86 -1.69 -20.34 6.26
CA GLY A 86 -2.80 -20.79 5.41
C GLY A 86 -3.18 -19.82 4.29
N PHE A 87 -2.35 -18.82 3.99
CA PHE A 87 -2.53 -18.03 2.77
C PHE A 87 -2.23 -18.88 1.53
N GLN A 88 -2.99 -18.62 0.47
CA GLN A 88 -2.87 -19.28 -0.82
C GLN A 88 -2.43 -18.29 -1.88
N MET A 89 -1.69 -18.77 -2.88
CA MET A 89 -1.26 -17.96 -4.00
C MET A 89 -2.39 -17.73 -5.00
N GLN A 90 -2.53 -16.50 -5.48
CA GLN A 90 -3.35 -16.13 -6.64
C GLN A 90 -2.56 -15.18 -7.53
N SER A 91 -2.04 -15.69 -8.64
CA SER A 91 -1.13 -14.92 -9.51
C SER A 91 0.07 -14.40 -8.69
N PHE A 92 0.25 -13.08 -8.57
CA PHE A 92 1.37 -12.44 -7.87
C PHE A 92 1.11 -12.11 -6.39
N ARG A 93 -0.10 -12.40 -5.88
CA ARG A 93 -0.53 -12.05 -4.52
C ARG A 93 -0.88 -13.26 -3.70
N LEU A 94 -0.82 -13.13 -2.39
CA LEU A 94 -1.36 -14.13 -1.46
C LEU A 94 -2.74 -13.71 -0.97
N TYR A 95 -3.63 -14.67 -0.76
CA TYR A 95 -4.94 -14.42 -0.22
C TYR A 95 -5.33 -15.45 0.83
N LYS A 96 -6.23 -15.05 1.73
CA LYS A 96 -6.88 -15.95 2.69
C LYS A 96 -8.38 -15.66 2.71
N ASP A 97 -9.18 -16.72 2.73
CA ASP A 97 -10.63 -16.66 2.69
C ASP A 97 -11.23 -16.57 4.09
N PHE A 98 -12.28 -15.77 4.22
CA PHE A 98 -13.05 -15.57 5.43
C PHE A 98 -14.55 -15.57 5.11
N ASP A 99 -15.38 -15.79 6.12
CA ASP A 99 -16.81 -15.53 6.01
C ASP A 99 -17.06 -14.06 5.63
N ARG A 100 -18.27 -13.77 5.16
CA ARG A 100 -18.67 -12.43 4.69
C ARG A 100 -18.28 -11.31 5.63
N GLU A 101 -18.27 -11.54 6.94
CA GLU A 101 -17.99 -10.50 7.94
C GLU A 101 -16.54 -10.54 8.47
N GLY A 102 -15.66 -11.40 7.95
CA GLY A 102 -14.26 -11.48 8.37
C GLY A 102 -14.05 -12.08 9.77
N ARG A 103 -15.09 -12.70 10.33
CA ARG A 103 -15.12 -13.25 11.69
C ARG A 103 -14.44 -14.60 11.77
N ARG A 104 -14.53 -15.40 10.71
CA ARG A 104 -14.01 -16.77 10.69
C ARG A 104 -13.26 -17.04 9.41
N GLU A 105 -12.07 -17.62 9.56
CA GLU A 105 -11.29 -18.18 8.46
C GLU A 105 -12.04 -19.35 7.80
N LEU A 106 -12.06 -19.36 6.48
CA LEU A 106 -12.63 -20.46 5.69
C LEU A 106 -11.51 -21.33 5.15
N GLN A 107 -11.71 -22.64 5.20
CA GLN A 107 -10.86 -23.56 4.46
C GLN A 107 -11.17 -23.44 2.97
N HIS A 108 -10.18 -23.66 2.10
CA HIS A 108 -10.36 -23.51 0.65
C HIS A 108 -11.56 -24.30 0.10
N VAL A 109 -11.73 -25.55 0.54
CA VAL A 109 -12.85 -26.42 0.13
C VAL A 109 -14.20 -25.83 0.54
N GLU A 110 -14.26 -25.20 1.70
CA GLU A 110 -15.47 -24.52 2.19
C GLU A 110 -15.76 -23.27 1.34
N ALA A 111 -14.76 -22.41 1.14
CA ALA A 111 -14.91 -21.16 0.39
C ALA A 111 -15.36 -21.38 -1.07
N VAL A 112 -14.87 -22.42 -1.74
CA VAL A 112 -15.27 -22.77 -3.12
C VAL A 112 -16.73 -23.24 -3.21
N SER A 113 -17.29 -23.77 -2.12
CA SER A 113 -18.68 -24.24 -2.06
C SER A 113 -19.69 -23.14 -1.71
N MET A 114 -19.20 -21.97 -1.26
CA MET A 114 -20.03 -20.83 -0.86
C MET A 114 -20.29 -19.88 -2.03
N LEU A 115 -21.31 -19.03 -1.90
CA LEU A 115 -21.57 -18.00 -2.90
C LEU A 115 -20.51 -16.89 -2.78
N PRO A 116 -20.05 -16.28 -3.89
CA PRO A 116 -18.98 -15.28 -3.83
C PRO A 116 -19.25 -14.08 -2.92
N PHE A 117 -20.52 -13.69 -2.70
CA PHE A 117 -20.89 -12.60 -1.80
C PHE A 117 -20.90 -12.98 -0.31
N GLU A 118 -20.71 -14.27 0.00
CA GLU A 118 -20.63 -14.82 1.35
C GLU A 118 -19.19 -15.01 1.81
N VAL A 119 -18.22 -14.74 0.94
CA VAL A 119 -16.79 -14.92 1.16
C VAL A 119 -16.07 -13.58 1.03
N SER A 120 -15.24 -13.29 2.02
CA SER A 120 -14.34 -12.14 2.02
C SER A 120 -12.91 -12.61 1.84
N LYS A 121 -12.12 -11.88 1.06
CA LYS A 121 -10.70 -12.19 0.81
C LYS A 121 -9.83 -11.11 1.42
N LEU A 122 -8.90 -11.51 2.29
CA LEU A 122 -7.76 -10.68 2.65
C LEU A 122 -6.64 -10.94 1.65
N TYR A 123 -6.08 -9.88 1.07
CA TYR A 123 -4.92 -9.98 0.19
C TYR A 123 -3.66 -9.43 0.85
N VAL A 124 -2.55 -10.10 0.60
CA VAL A 124 -1.20 -9.62 0.88
C VAL A 124 -0.43 -9.56 -0.44
N ASP A 125 -0.13 -8.35 -0.88
CA ASP A 125 0.62 -8.07 -2.09
C ASP A 125 2.11 -7.96 -1.70
N LEU A 126 2.95 -8.87 -2.21
CA LEU A 126 4.40 -8.85 -1.97
C LEU A 126 5.08 -8.08 -3.12
N VAL A 127 5.70 -6.96 -2.77
CA VAL A 127 6.26 -5.97 -3.69
C VAL A 127 7.78 -5.95 -3.57
N VAL A 128 8.47 -6.04 -4.70
CA VAL A 128 9.93 -6.04 -4.78
C VAL A 128 10.41 -4.78 -5.47
N ASP A 129 11.57 -4.29 -5.08
CA ASP A 129 12.20 -3.12 -5.72
C ASP A 129 12.87 -3.45 -7.05
N LYS A 130 13.30 -4.70 -7.20
CA LYS A 130 13.72 -5.30 -8.45
C LYS A 130 13.43 -6.79 -8.43
N ILE A 131 13.17 -7.37 -9.60
CA ILE A 131 12.95 -8.82 -9.73
C ILE A 131 14.31 -9.54 -9.82
N PRO A 132 14.70 -10.38 -8.84
CA PRO A 132 15.92 -11.17 -8.90
C PRO A 132 15.89 -12.20 -10.03
N PRO A 133 17.05 -12.65 -10.54
CA PRO A 133 17.11 -13.83 -11.38
C PRO A 133 16.57 -15.06 -10.62
N PHE A 134 16.06 -16.04 -11.36
CA PHE A 134 15.50 -17.30 -10.82
C PHE A 134 14.22 -17.18 -9.98
N PHE A 135 13.67 -15.97 -9.83
CA PHE A 135 12.50 -15.76 -8.98
C PHE A 135 11.28 -16.60 -9.40
N PRO A 136 10.87 -16.63 -10.69
CA PRO A 136 9.77 -17.48 -11.13
C PRO A 136 10.04 -18.98 -10.90
N GLU A 137 11.29 -19.42 -10.99
CA GLU A 137 11.67 -20.81 -10.80
C GLU A 137 11.65 -21.23 -9.33
N VAL A 138 11.90 -20.31 -8.39
CA VAL A 138 11.89 -20.56 -6.95
C VAL A 138 10.48 -20.47 -6.38
N PHE A 139 9.73 -19.42 -6.74
CA PHE A 139 8.43 -19.14 -6.13
C PHE A 139 7.23 -19.51 -7.01
N GLY A 140 7.42 -19.75 -8.31
CA GLY A 140 6.36 -20.15 -9.23
C GLY A 140 5.50 -19.00 -9.76
N PHE A 141 5.90 -17.74 -9.55
CA PHE A 141 5.19 -16.55 -10.03
C PHE A 141 6.14 -15.37 -10.28
N VAL A 142 5.61 -14.30 -10.89
CA VAL A 142 6.31 -13.02 -11.06
C VAL A 142 5.75 -12.03 -10.03
N PRO A 143 6.60 -11.42 -9.18
CA PRO A 143 6.15 -10.53 -8.11
C PRO A 143 5.75 -9.16 -8.67
N ILE A 144 5.19 -8.30 -7.81
CA ILE A 144 4.96 -6.89 -8.16
C ILE A 144 6.30 -6.16 -8.15
N ASP A 145 6.63 -5.51 -9.26
CA ASP A 145 7.82 -4.69 -9.43
C ASP A 145 7.47 -3.22 -9.16
N GLU A 146 8.10 -2.61 -8.14
CA GLU A 146 7.98 -1.19 -7.82
C GLU A 146 9.40 -0.59 -7.71
N PRO A 147 9.99 -0.12 -8.82
CA PRO A 147 11.37 0.36 -8.83
C PRO A 147 11.65 1.53 -7.89
N LEU A 148 10.64 2.36 -7.56
CA LEU A 148 10.84 3.45 -6.60
C LEU A 148 11.14 2.94 -5.19
N LEU A 149 10.76 1.70 -4.88
CA LEU A 149 10.99 1.07 -3.58
C LEU A 149 12.46 0.93 -3.22
N GLU A 150 13.35 0.83 -4.21
CA GLU A 150 14.80 0.76 -3.98
C GLU A 150 15.28 1.96 -3.14
N ASN A 151 14.69 3.15 -3.35
CA ASN A 151 15.04 4.37 -2.63
C ASN A 151 14.70 4.31 -1.14
N ALA A 152 13.70 3.52 -0.74
CA ALA A 152 13.39 3.31 0.68
C ALA A 152 14.59 2.68 1.39
N PHE A 153 15.21 1.68 0.75
CA PHE A 153 16.29 0.90 1.33
C PHE A 153 17.66 1.53 1.13
N MET A 154 17.97 1.97 -0.10
CA MET A 154 19.29 2.47 -0.46
C MET A 154 19.54 3.90 0.02
N ASN A 155 18.51 4.74 0.04
CA ASN A 155 18.61 6.14 0.44
C ASN A 155 18.07 6.40 1.86
N GLY A 156 17.74 5.34 2.62
CA GLY A 156 17.30 5.45 4.01
C GLY A 156 15.94 6.15 4.18
N ARG A 157 15.07 6.08 3.18
CA ARG A 157 13.76 6.76 3.15
C ARG A 157 12.66 5.92 3.83
N ILE A 158 12.97 5.42 5.03
CA ILE A 158 12.11 4.58 5.87
C ILE A 158 11.91 5.27 7.23
N ILE A 159 10.66 5.29 7.69
CA ILE A 159 10.26 5.82 8.99
C ILE A 159 9.80 4.68 9.88
N GLY A 160 10.20 4.71 11.15
CA GLY A 160 9.67 3.81 12.18
C GLY A 160 8.36 4.37 12.76
N VAL A 161 7.31 3.57 12.76
CA VAL A 161 5.99 3.92 13.33
C VAL A 161 5.60 2.87 14.35
N ARG A 162 5.29 3.29 15.58
CA ARG A 162 4.76 2.37 16.59
C ARG A 162 3.24 2.31 16.49
N TRP A 163 2.71 1.15 16.15
CA TRP A 163 1.29 0.92 15.92
C TRP A 163 0.78 -0.27 16.75
N GLU A 164 -0.21 -0.03 17.60
CA GLU A 164 -0.82 -1.05 18.48
C GLU A 164 0.20 -1.92 19.27
N GLY A 165 1.35 -1.35 19.62
CA GLY A 165 2.41 -2.03 20.37
C GLY A 165 3.44 -2.75 19.51
N VAL A 166 3.29 -2.72 18.19
CA VAL A 166 4.22 -3.25 17.19
C VAL A 166 5.03 -2.10 16.57
N ASP A 167 6.33 -2.31 16.34
CA ASP A 167 7.16 -1.38 15.60
C ASP A 167 7.12 -1.74 14.10
N LEU A 168 6.56 -0.83 13.31
CA LEU A 168 6.45 -0.96 11.86
C LEU A 168 7.48 -0.05 11.18
N LYS A 169 7.97 -0.50 10.02
CA LYS A 169 8.73 0.36 9.09
C LYS A 169 7.80 0.73 7.95
N VAL A 170 7.69 2.01 7.65
CA VAL A 170 6.92 2.54 6.51
C VAL A 170 7.82 3.37 5.62
N VAL A 171 7.47 3.48 4.34
CA VAL A 171 8.14 4.41 3.42
C VAL A 171 7.78 5.85 3.77
N GLU A 172 8.73 6.78 3.63
CA GLU A 172 8.48 8.21 3.90
C GLU A 172 7.36 8.78 3.01
N PRO A 173 6.63 9.82 3.48
CA PRO A 173 5.52 10.42 2.75
C PRO A 173 5.82 10.81 1.30
N SER A 174 6.95 11.48 1.02
CA SER A 174 7.30 11.96 -0.32
C SER A 174 7.56 10.81 -1.32
N LEU A 175 8.27 9.77 -0.90
CA LEU A 175 8.51 8.57 -1.72
C LEU A 175 7.24 7.74 -1.91
N LEU A 176 6.42 7.59 -0.87
CA LEU A 176 5.12 6.92 -0.97
C LEU A 176 4.17 7.69 -1.90
N LEU A 177 4.21 9.02 -1.88
CA LEU A 177 3.48 9.87 -2.82
C LEU A 177 3.95 9.63 -4.26
N ALA A 178 5.26 9.51 -4.49
CA ALA A 178 5.82 9.21 -5.81
C ALA A 178 5.28 7.88 -6.36
N MET A 179 5.29 6.82 -5.54
CA MET A 179 4.71 5.52 -5.90
C MET A 179 3.22 5.64 -6.26
N LYS A 180 2.46 6.42 -5.49
CA LYS A 180 1.03 6.65 -5.76
C LYS A 180 0.81 7.36 -7.08
N LEU A 181 1.54 8.45 -7.36
CA LEU A 181 1.45 9.18 -8.62
C LEU A 181 1.80 8.30 -9.83
N SER A 182 2.87 7.51 -9.73
CA SER A 182 3.27 6.55 -10.78
C SER A 182 2.19 5.50 -11.05
N SER A 183 1.53 5.02 -10.00
CA SER A 183 0.51 3.98 -10.14
C SER A 183 -0.74 4.45 -10.89
N VAL A 184 -1.13 5.74 -10.75
CA VAL A 184 -2.37 6.30 -11.34
C VAL A 184 -2.45 6.07 -12.85
N GLU A 185 -1.35 6.23 -13.58
CA GLU A 185 -1.33 6.18 -15.04
C GLU A 185 -1.71 4.79 -15.60
N THR A 186 -1.51 3.76 -14.80
CA THR A 186 -1.78 2.36 -15.18
C THR A 186 -3.12 1.85 -14.66
N ARG A 187 -3.87 2.64 -13.88
CA ARG A 187 -5.15 2.22 -13.29
C ARG A 187 -6.30 2.37 -14.29
N THR A 188 -7.01 1.27 -14.54
CA THR A 188 -8.22 1.22 -15.38
C THR A 188 -9.53 1.10 -14.60
N ARG A 189 -9.47 0.96 -13.26
CA ARG A 189 -10.65 0.77 -12.39
C ARG A 189 -10.92 2.02 -11.57
N ASP A 190 -12.11 2.59 -11.71
CA ASP A 190 -12.52 3.86 -11.09
C ASP A 190 -12.28 3.88 -9.57
N HIS A 191 -12.66 2.84 -8.83
CA HIS A 191 -12.49 2.81 -7.37
C HIS A 191 -11.04 2.82 -6.90
N LYS A 192 -10.10 2.23 -7.67
CA LYS A 192 -8.67 2.27 -7.32
C LYS A 192 -8.11 3.66 -7.59
N LYS A 193 -8.49 4.27 -8.72
CA LYS A 193 -8.14 5.66 -9.05
C LYS A 193 -8.61 6.63 -7.96
N LEU A 194 -9.86 6.51 -7.49
CA LEU A 194 -10.38 7.35 -6.41
C LEU A 194 -9.60 7.18 -5.10
N LYS A 195 -9.17 5.95 -4.76
CA LYS A 195 -8.33 5.71 -3.59
C LYS A 195 -6.95 6.33 -3.77
N ASP A 196 -6.33 6.18 -4.94
CA ASP A 196 -5.02 6.79 -5.20
C ASP A 196 -5.10 8.34 -5.14
N ILE A 197 -6.16 8.97 -5.66
CA ILE A 197 -6.38 10.43 -5.52
C ILE A 197 -6.56 10.82 -4.04
N ALA A 198 -7.34 10.05 -3.28
CA ALA A 198 -7.52 10.28 -1.85
C ALA A 198 -6.20 10.18 -1.07
N ASP A 199 -5.36 9.20 -1.43
CA ASP A 199 -4.06 8.97 -0.82
C ASP A 199 -3.07 10.09 -1.16
N ILE A 200 -3.02 10.51 -2.42
CA ILE A 200 -2.21 11.64 -2.91
C ILE A 200 -2.55 12.92 -2.13
N TYR A 201 -3.84 13.24 -2.03
CA TYR A 201 -4.30 14.39 -1.27
C TYR A 201 -3.94 14.28 0.22
N ALA A 202 -4.16 13.11 0.82
CA ALA A 202 -3.92 12.94 2.25
C ALA A 202 -2.44 13.01 2.61
N LEU A 203 -1.55 12.39 1.82
CA LEU A 203 -0.10 12.47 2.01
C LEU A 203 0.39 13.91 1.85
N ALA A 204 -0.13 14.66 0.88
CA ALA A 204 0.28 16.04 0.63
C ALA A 204 -0.15 17.01 1.73
N TRP A 205 -1.17 16.68 2.53
CA TRP A 205 -1.79 17.63 3.46
C TRP A 205 -1.75 17.22 4.94
N TYR A 206 -1.69 15.92 5.23
CA TYR A 206 -1.84 15.40 6.60
C TYR A 206 -0.67 14.51 7.05
N SER A 207 0.41 14.39 6.26
CA SER A 207 1.61 13.63 6.63
C SER A 207 2.48 14.31 7.70
N GLY A 208 2.22 15.58 8.00
CA GLY A 208 3.03 16.39 8.91
C GLY A 208 4.21 17.11 8.24
N GLU A 209 4.53 16.78 6.99
CA GLU A 209 5.51 17.50 6.18
C GLU A 209 4.90 18.78 5.57
N SER A 210 5.74 19.81 5.37
CA SER A 210 5.29 20.99 4.63
C SER A 210 5.18 20.65 3.14
N LEU A 211 4.25 21.31 2.45
CA LEU A 211 4.04 21.05 1.03
C LEU A 211 5.27 21.40 0.17
N ASP A 212 6.04 22.39 0.58
CA ASP A 212 7.27 22.79 -0.12
C ASP A 212 8.36 21.72 0.03
N ASP A 213 8.60 21.22 1.25
CA ASP A 213 9.57 20.14 1.51
C ASP A 213 9.17 18.88 0.74
N LEU A 214 7.88 18.55 0.78
CA LEU A 214 7.35 17.36 0.12
C LEU A 214 7.51 17.45 -1.40
N LYS A 215 7.36 18.64 -1.99
CA LYS A 215 7.58 18.86 -3.43
C LYS A 215 9.05 18.81 -3.81
N GLU A 216 9.93 19.35 -2.98
CA GLU A 216 11.39 19.27 -3.18
C GLU A 216 11.84 17.81 -3.23
N ASP A 217 11.44 17.01 -2.23
CA ASP A 217 11.76 15.58 -2.17
C ASP A 217 11.08 14.80 -3.29
N LEU A 218 9.81 15.09 -3.62
CA LEU A 218 9.11 14.43 -4.73
C LEU A 218 9.82 14.63 -6.08
N GLY A 219 10.45 15.80 -6.27
CA GLY A 219 11.24 16.13 -7.45
C GLY A 219 12.50 15.27 -7.62
N LEU A 220 12.98 14.60 -6.56
CA LEU A 220 14.07 13.63 -6.63
C LEU A 220 13.64 12.34 -7.34
N TRP A 221 12.35 12.00 -7.27
CA TRP A 221 11.81 10.72 -7.71
C TRP A 221 11.05 10.83 -9.03
N LEU A 222 10.32 11.93 -9.22
CA LEU A 222 9.47 12.16 -10.38
C LEU A 222 9.75 13.51 -11.03
N PRO A 223 9.85 13.56 -12.38
CA PRO A 223 9.93 14.83 -13.09
C PRO A 223 8.69 15.71 -12.81
N PRO A 224 8.84 17.03 -12.64
CA PRO A 224 7.71 17.96 -12.47
C PRO A 224 6.64 17.83 -13.55
N ALA A 225 7.04 17.55 -14.79
CA ALA A 225 6.12 17.31 -15.90
C ALA A 225 5.23 16.08 -15.68
N THR A 226 5.76 15.01 -15.08
CA THR A 226 5.00 13.79 -14.75
C THR A 226 3.97 14.09 -13.67
N ILE A 227 4.39 14.77 -12.59
CA ILE A 227 3.50 15.17 -11.48
C ILE A 227 2.36 16.04 -12.02
N GLY A 228 2.71 17.09 -12.78
CA GLY A 228 1.75 18.01 -13.39
C GLY A 228 0.78 17.34 -14.36
N ARG A 229 1.23 16.33 -15.11
CA ARG A 229 0.40 15.52 -16.02
C ARG A 229 -0.59 14.64 -15.25
N VAL A 230 -0.11 13.88 -14.27
CA VAL A 230 -0.93 12.97 -13.46
C VAL A 230 -2.00 13.75 -12.70
N VAL A 231 -1.60 14.78 -11.97
CA VAL A 231 -2.54 15.63 -11.22
C VAL A 231 -3.51 16.34 -12.15
N GLY A 232 -3.03 16.81 -13.31
CA GLY A 232 -3.87 17.43 -14.32
C GLY A 232 -4.90 16.50 -14.98
N SER A 233 -4.74 15.17 -14.83
CA SER A 233 -5.67 14.17 -15.35
C SER A 233 -6.88 13.91 -14.46
N PHE A 234 -6.88 14.44 -13.23
CA PHE A 234 -7.99 14.26 -12.29
C PHE A 234 -9.17 15.15 -12.69
N SER A 235 -10.29 14.51 -13.03
CA SER A 235 -11.49 15.21 -13.45
C SER A 235 -12.22 15.84 -12.26
N GLN A 236 -13.15 16.74 -12.56
CA GLN A 236 -14.05 17.30 -11.56
C GLN A 236 -14.88 16.24 -10.84
N ASP A 237 -15.30 15.20 -11.56
CA ASP A 237 -16.11 14.12 -11.03
C ASP A 237 -15.27 13.22 -10.11
N ASP A 238 -14.01 12.96 -10.48
CA ASP A 238 -13.06 12.21 -9.63
C ASP A 238 -12.90 12.89 -8.26
N VAL A 239 -12.63 14.20 -8.25
CA VAL A 239 -12.42 14.95 -7.00
C VAL A 239 -13.70 15.05 -6.19
N SER A 240 -14.86 15.20 -6.84
CA SER A 240 -16.15 15.25 -6.14
C SER A 240 -16.48 13.89 -5.50
N ALA A 241 -16.17 12.79 -6.19
CA ALA A 241 -16.30 11.44 -5.64
C ALA A 241 -15.35 11.23 -4.45
N VAL A 242 -14.09 11.65 -4.54
CA VAL A 242 -13.14 11.60 -3.41
C VAL A 242 -13.66 12.40 -2.22
N SER A 243 -14.12 13.63 -2.45
CA SER A 243 -14.72 14.51 -1.45
C SER A 243 -15.84 13.84 -0.67
N GLY A 244 -16.78 13.21 -1.36
CA GLY A 244 -17.88 12.48 -0.71
C GLY A 244 -17.42 11.29 0.13
N VAL A 245 -16.27 10.71 -0.20
CA VAL A 245 -15.75 9.51 0.48
C VAL A 245 -14.92 9.85 1.72
N ILE A 246 -14.00 10.81 1.62
CA ILE A 246 -13.17 11.22 2.76
C ILE A 246 -13.83 12.31 3.60
N GLY A 247 -14.88 12.97 3.12
CA GLY A 247 -15.60 14.01 3.85
C GLY A 247 -14.89 15.36 3.92
N VAL A 248 -14.01 15.63 2.96
CA VAL A 248 -13.31 16.93 2.77
C VAL A 248 -13.93 17.64 1.58
N ASP A 249 -14.03 18.97 1.63
CA ASP A 249 -14.58 19.75 0.52
C ASP A 249 -13.77 19.60 -0.78
N ALA A 250 -14.48 19.45 -1.91
CA ALA A 250 -13.87 19.22 -3.21
C ALA A 250 -12.99 20.41 -3.67
N SER A 251 -13.26 21.63 -3.23
CA SER A 251 -12.42 22.79 -3.55
C SER A 251 -11.10 22.73 -2.77
N THR A 252 -11.12 22.34 -1.50
CA THR A 252 -9.91 22.13 -0.70
C THR A 252 -9.01 21.07 -1.32
N ILE A 253 -9.59 19.94 -1.73
CA ILE A 253 -8.83 18.87 -2.39
C ILE A 253 -8.18 19.39 -3.67
N ARG A 254 -8.91 20.14 -4.51
CA ARG A 254 -8.35 20.72 -5.75
C ARG A 254 -7.20 21.67 -5.49
N VAL A 255 -7.31 22.54 -4.49
CA VAL A 255 -6.27 23.52 -4.17
C VAL A 255 -4.98 22.77 -3.83
N VAL A 256 -5.03 21.84 -2.87
CA VAL A 256 -3.85 21.05 -2.47
C VAL A 256 -3.27 20.27 -3.65
N LEU A 257 -4.11 19.58 -4.42
CA LEU A 257 -3.64 18.86 -5.60
C LEU A 257 -2.99 19.82 -6.61
N SER A 258 -3.55 21.01 -6.83
CA SER A 258 -2.99 21.98 -7.78
C SER A 258 -1.64 22.54 -7.36
N GLU A 259 -1.39 22.68 -6.07
CA GLU A 259 -0.11 23.15 -5.52
C GLU A 259 1.02 22.13 -5.74
N LEU A 260 0.71 20.83 -5.85
CA LEU A 260 1.67 19.79 -6.25
C LEU A 260 2.18 19.95 -7.69
N ARG A 261 1.48 20.73 -8.54
CA ARG A 261 1.87 20.94 -9.95
C ARG A 261 2.92 22.04 -10.13
N ALA A 262 3.00 22.95 -9.17
CA ALA A 262 3.81 24.17 -9.23
C ALA A 262 5.27 23.90 -8.86
#